data_AF-A0A2V8EDI9-F1
#
_entry.id   AF-A0A2V8EDI9-F1
#
_cell.length_a   1.000
_cell.length_b   1.000
_cell.length_c   1.000
_cell.angle_alpha   90.00
_cell.angle_beta   90.00
_cell.angle_gamma   90.00
#
_symmetry.space_group_name_H-M   'P 1'
#
loop_
_entity.id
_entity.type
_entity.pdbx_description
1 polymer ?
#
loop_
_entity_poly.entity_id
_entity_poly.type
_entity_poly.pdbx_seq_one_letter_code
_entity_poly.pdbx_strand_id
1 'polypeptide(L)'
;MAALGLSKQASGPSDVVVTYASLRRTDVDLNSKPTVGHGGRKQYDVGTLVLLLREPETRKELFRARVDKPIEAEPAKMQAVIDSAIAEMFAKYPTRLRK
;
A
#
# COMPACT_ATOMS: atom_id res chain seq x y z
N MET A 1 3.65 -10.13 9.71
CA MET A 1 5.14 -10.20 9.83
C MET A 1 5.63 -11.34 10.70
N ALA A 2 5.02 -11.62 11.86
CA ALA A 2 5.36 -12.81 12.67
C ALA A 2 5.29 -14.13 11.88
N ALA A 3 4.27 -14.29 11.03
CA ALA A 3 4.14 -15.42 10.11
C ALA A 3 5.30 -15.58 9.10
N LEU A 4 6.09 -14.52 8.89
CA LEU A 4 7.28 -14.51 8.04
C LEU A 4 8.57 -14.70 8.85
N GLY A 5 8.48 -15.06 10.13
CA GLY A 5 9.63 -15.23 11.02
C GLY A 5 10.21 -13.94 11.58
N LEU A 6 9.54 -12.79 11.38
CA LEU A 6 10.00 -11.49 11.86
C LEU A 6 9.32 -11.11 13.18
N SER A 7 10.10 -10.70 14.17
CA SER A 7 9.62 -10.14 15.43
C SER A 7 9.67 -8.61 15.40
N LYS A 8 8.67 -7.96 16.01
CA LYS A 8 8.66 -6.50 16.14
C LYS A 8 9.55 -6.11 17.30
N GLN A 9 10.56 -5.30 17.02
CA GLN A 9 11.41 -4.65 18.02
C GLN A 9 10.83 -3.27 18.37
N ALA A 10 10.75 -2.95 19.66
CA ALA A 10 10.28 -1.64 20.13
C ALA A 10 11.39 -0.56 20.01
N SER A 11 12.65 -0.96 20.17
CA SER A 11 13.82 -0.09 20.12
C SER A 11 15.09 -0.89 19.92
N GLY A 12 16.17 -0.25 19.46
CA GLY A 12 17.48 -0.87 19.28
C GLY A 12 17.77 -1.31 17.84
N PRO A 13 18.88 -2.03 17.62
CA PRO A 13 19.24 -2.56 16.30
C PRO A 13 18.14 -3.45 15.74
N SER A 14 17.94 -3.38 14.42
CA SER A 14 16.98 -4.22 13.70
C SER A 14 17.62 -4.68 12.39
N ASP A 15 17.16 -5.79 11.83
CA ASP A 15 17.63 -6.25 10.52
C ASP A 15 16.90 -5.53 9.37
N VAL A 16 15.68 -5.08 9.62
CA VAL A 16 14.78 -4.47 8.63
C VAL A 16 13.94 -3.37 9.26
N VAL A 17 13.88 -2.21 8.59
CA VAL A 17 12.93 -1.15 8.89
C VAL A 17 11.74 -1.27 7.95
N VAL A 18 10.55 -1.43 8.52
CA VAL A 18 9.28 -1.41 7.79
C VAL A 18 8.66 -0.02 7.87
N THR A 19 8.39 0.59 6.73
CA THR A 19 7.69 1.88 6.62
C THR A 19 6.34 1.66 5.94
N TYR A 20 5.28 2.15 6.57
CA TYR A 20 3.94 2.22 6.00
C TYR A 20 3.66 3.67 5.63
N ALA A 21 3.16 3.89 4.42
CA ALA A 21 2.70 5.20 3.98
C ALA A 21 1.34 5.05 3.28
N SER A 22 0.46 6.02 3.48
CA SER A 22 -0.80 6.12 2.78
C SER A 22 -0.89 7.45 2.05
N LEU A 23 -1.55 7.44 0.89
CA LEU A 23 -1.82 8.63 0.09
C LEU A 23 -3.26 8.55 -0.41
N ARG A 24 -3.93 9.70 -0.50
CA ARG A 24 -5.17 9.86 -1.25
C ARG A 24 -4.89 10.71 -2.47
N ARG A 25 -5.35 10.26 -3.64
CA ARG A 25 -5.30 11.03 -4.89
C ARG A 25 -6.65 10.96 -5.60
N THR A 26 -6.87 11.86 -6.53
CA THR A 26 -8.05 11.84 -7.41
C THR A 26 -7.58 11.53 -8.82
N ASP A 27 -8.08 10.43 -9.39
CA ASP A 27 -7.77 10.00 -10.75
C ASP A 27 -8.83 10.48 -11.73
N VAL A 28 -8.40 10.80 -12.95
CA VAL A 28 -9.28 11.22 -14.04
C VAL A 28 -9.46 10.04 -15.00
N ASP A 29 -10.72 9.65 -15.24
CA ASP A 29 -11.06 8.66 -16.25
C ASP A 29 -10.94 9.28 -17.65
N LEU A 30 -9.83 8.98 -18.32
CA LEU A 30 -9.56 9.47 -19.67
C LEU A 30 -10.45 8.85 -20.76
N ASN A 31 -11.22 7.82 -20.44
CA ASN A 31 -12.15 7.22 -21.40
C ASN A 31 -13.59 7.72 -21.19
N SER A 32 -13.84 8.49 -20.13
CA SER A 32 -15.15 9.08 -19.87
C SER A 32 -15.49 10.23 -20.83
N LYS A 33 -16.79 10.38 -21.12
CA LYS A 33 -17.29 11.55 -21.85
C LYS A 33 -17.02 12.83 -21.02
N PRO A 34 -16.73 13.96 -21.67
CA PRO A 34 -16.61 15.22 -20.95
C PRO A 34 -17.89 15.57 -20.20
N THR A 35 -17.76 16.06 -18.96
CA THR A 35 -18.87 16.59 -18.16
C THR A 35 -19.41 17.85 -18.83
N VAL A 36 -20.74 17.95 -18.91
CA VAL A 36 -21.43 19.04 -19.59
C VAL A 36 -21.08 20.38 -18.90
N GLY A 37 -20.71 21.39 -19.70
CA GLY A 37 -20.50 22.77 -19.25
C GLY A 37 -19.05 23.17 -18.94
N HIS A 38 -18.14 22.23 -18.64
CA HIS A 38 -16.78 22.57 -18.20
C HIS A 38 -15.66 21.75 -18.86
N GLY A 39 -15.98 20.78 -19.73
CA GLY A 39 -14.96 19.96 -20.40
C GLY A 39 -14.16 19.02 -19.49
N GLY A 40 -14.48 18.99 -18.18
CA GLY A 40 -13.92 18.06 -17.22
C GLY A 40 -14.24 16.61 -17.58
N ARG A 41 -13.55 15.65 -16.98
CA ARG A 41 -13.82 14.22 -17.16
C ARG A 41 -14.21 13.61 -15.82
N LYS A 42 -14.82 12.42 -15.82
CA LYS A 42 -15.19 11.71 -14.59
C LYS A 42 -13.94 11.54 -13.72
N GLN A 43 -14.05 11.91 -12.45
CA GLN A 43 -13.00 11.77 -11.46
C GLN A 43 -13.43 10.79 -10.38
N TYR A 44 -12.47 10.08 -9.80
CA TYR A 44 -12.71 9.20 -8.67
C TYR A 44 -11.53 9.23 -7.70
N ASP A 45 -11.83 9.08 -6.42
CA ASP A 45 -10.80 9.04 -5.39
C ASP A 45 -10.14 7.67 -5.34
N VAL A 46 -8.83 7.66 -5.16
CA VAL A 46 -7.99 6.49 -5.05
C VAL A 46 -7.20 6.57 -3.76
N GLY A 47 -7.32 5.53 -2.94
CA GLY A 47 -6.46 5.27 -1.80
C GLY A 47 -5.26 4.46 -2.24
N THR A 48 -4.07 4.93 -1.91
CA THR A 48 -2.80 4.25 -2.13
C THR A 48 -2.22 3.85 -0.80
N LEU A 49 -1.88 2.57 -0.65
CA LEU A 49 -1.07 2.06 0.44
C LEU A 49 0.30 1.65 -0.09
N VAL A 50 1.36 2.10 0.57
CA VAL A 50 2.74 1.74 0.27
C VAL A 50 3.37 1.08 1.49
N LEU A 51 4.02 -0.05 1.24
CA LEU A 51 4.79 -0.78 2.21
C LEU A 51 6.22 -0.88 1.71
N LEU A 52 7.18 -0.46 2.53
CA LEU A 52 8.59 -0.39 2.17
C LEU A 52 9.43 -1.05 3.25
N LEU A 53 10.21 -2.05 2.87
CA LEU A 53 11.22 -2.70 3.71
C LEU A 53 12.60 -2.21 3.28
N ARG A 54 13.39 -1.77 4.26
CA ARG A 54 14.75 -1.30 4.02
C ARG A 54 15.74 -1.85 5.02
N GLU A 55 16.98 -1.99 4.58
CA GLU A 55 18.12 -2.13 5.49
C GLU A 55 18.22 -0.86 6.38
N PRO A 56 18.35 -0.99 7.70
CA PRO A 56 18.33 0.17 8.60
C PRO A 56 19.48 1.16 8.36
N GLU A 57 20.69 0.65 8.12
CA GLU A 57 21.91 1.47 8.01
C GLU A 57 22.03 2.13 6.64
N THR A 58 21.97 1.34 5.58
CA THR A 58 22.19 1.80 4.20
C THR A 58 20.92 2.39 3.57
N ARG A 59 19.75 2.16 4.17
CA ARG A 59 18.43 2.45 3.60
C ARG A 59 18.14 1.76 2.28
N LYS A 60 18.93 0.75 1.91
CA LYS A 60 18.73 -0.03 0.70
C LYS A 60 17.35 -0.68 0.72
N GLU A 61 16.61 -0.55 -0.38
CA GLU A 61 15.29 -1.15 -0.55
C GLU A 61 15.42 -2.67 -0.68
N LEU A 62 14.77 -3.39 0.23
CA LEU A 62 14.70 -4.84 0.22
C LEU A 62 13.42 -5.33 -0.45
N PHE A 63 12.32 -4.60 -0.23
CA PHE A 63 11.04 -4.89 -0.83
C PHE A 63 10.15 -3.65 -0.80
N ARG A 64 9.37 -3.48 -1.86
CA ARG A 64 8.35 -2.46 -1.94
C ARG A 64 7.08 -3.06 -2.53
N ALA A 65 5.98 -2.84 -1.83
CA ALA A 65 4.65 -3.13 -2.34
C ALA A 65 3.83 -1.84 -2.39
N ARG A 66 2.96 -1.76 -3.39
CA ARG A 66 2.00 -0.68 -3.56
C ARG A 66 0.68 -1.27 -3.99
N VAL A 67 -0.40 -0.81 -3.37
CA VAL A 67 -1.76 -1.12 -3.76
C VAL A 67 -2.51 0.19 -3.92
N ASP A 68 -3.12 0.36 -5.10
CA ASP A 68 -4.01 1.46 -5.41
C ASP A 68 -5.42 0.87 -5.54
N LYS A 69 -6.38 1.40 -4.77
CA LYS A 69 -7.79 0.99 -4.83
C LYS A 69 -8.66 2.24 -4.89
N PRO A 70 -9.67 2.29 -5.77
CA PRO A 70 -10.71 3.31 -5.67
C PRO A 70 -11.32 3.32 -4.27
N ILE A 71 -11.53 4.51 -3.70
CA ILE A 71 -12.10 4.67 -2.37
C ILE A 71 -13.46 5.36 -2.45
N GLU A 72 -14.51 4.54 -2.51
CA GLU A 72 -15.89 4.95 -2.18
C GLU A 72 -16.30 4.28 -0.85
N ALA A 73 -15.36 4.15 0.08
CA ALA A 73 -15.50 3.23 1.20
C ALA A 73 -16.23 3.88 2.39
N GLU A 74 -17.38 3.30 2.74
CA GLU A 74 -18.04 3.52 4.03
C GLU A 74 -17.03 3.33 5.18
N PRO A 75 -16.97 4.24 6.18
CA PRO A 75 -15.99 4.17 7.27
C PRO A 75 -15.96 2.83 8.01
N ALA A 76 -17.13 2.19 8.17
CA ALA A 76 -17.27 0.89 8.83
C ALA A 76 -16.56 -0.26 8.11
N LYS A 77 -16.30 -0.14 6.80
CA LYS A 77 -15.65 -1.18 5.97
C LYS A 77 -14.16 -0.90 5.73
N MET A 78 -13.68 0.28 6.10
CA MET A 78 -12.33 0.75 5.77
C MET A 78 -11.23 -0.16 6.34
N GLN A 79 -11.38 -0.62 7.59
CA GLN A 79 -10.39 -1.47 8.23
C GLN A 79 -10.21 -2.80 7.47
N ALA A 80 -11.31 -3.45 7.07
CA ALA A 80 -11.26 -4.69 6.31
C ALA A 80 -10.60 -4.52 4.94
N VAL A 81 -10.84 -3.39 4.27
CA VAL A 81 -10.17 -3.06 3.00
C VAL A 81 -8.67 -2.89 3.18
N ILE A 82 -8.24 -2.20 4.23
CA ILE A 82 -6.82 -2.01 4.57
C ILE A 82 -6.16 -3.36 4.88
N ASP A 83 -6.78 -4.18 5.72
CA ASP A 83 -6.24 -5.49 6.11
C ASP A 83 -6.11 -6.42 4.91
N SER A 84 -7.10 -6.43 4.02
CA SER A 84 -7.05 -7.17 2.75
C SER A 84 -5.93 -6.66 1.85
N ALA A 85 -5.76 -5.34 1.71
CA ALA A 85 -4.69 -4.76 0.91
C ALA A 85 -3.31 -5.14 1.46
N ILE A 86 -3.12 -5.12 2.78
CA ILE A 86 -1.88 -5.54 3.43
C ILE A 86 -1.62 -7.04 3.18
N ALA A 87 -2.65 -7.89 3.28
CA ALA A 87 -2.52 -9.31 2.97
C ALA A 87 -2.11 -9.55 1.50
N GLU A 88 -2.75 -8.86 0.55
CA GLU A 88 -2.38 -8.89 -0.88
C GLU A 88 -0.92 -8.46 -1.11
N MET A 89 -0.45 -7.42 -0.41
CA MET A 89 0.93 -6.94 -0.49
C MET A 89 1.93 -8.00 -0.01
N PHE A 90 1.65 -8.66 1.12
CA PHE A 90 2.53 -9.69 1.67
C PHE A 90 2.45 -11.02 0.94
N ALA A 91 1.36 -11.33 0.23
CA ALA A 91 1.32 -12.49 -0.66
C ALA A 91 2.34 -12.38 -1.82
N LYS A 92 2.67 -11.14 -2.23
CA LYS A 92 3.71 -10.86 -3.24
C LYS A 92 5.10 -10.72 -2.65
N TYR A 93 5.23 -10.72 -1.33
CA TYR A 93 6.54 -10.71 -0.70
C TYR A 93 7.27 -11.98 -1.12
N PRO A 94 8.44 -11.88 -1.76
CA PRO A 94 9.20 -13.05 -2.15
C PRO A 94 9.67 -13.75 -0.88
N THR A 95 8.85 -14.66 -0.36
CA THR A 95 9.29 -15.58 0.68
C THR A 95 10.48 -16.32 0.12
N ARG A 96 11.60 -16.31 0.85
CA ARG A 96 12.62 -17.35 0.69
C ARG A 96 11.89 -18.68 0.81
N LEU A 97 11.73 -19.39 -0.32
CA LEU A 97 11.60 -20.84 -0.29
C LEU A 97 12.81 -21.32 0.50
N ARG A 98 12.59 -21.72 1.75
CA ARG A 98 13.61 -22.38 2.55
C ARG A 98 13.86 -23.72 1.83
N LYS A 99 14.92 -23.79 1.02
CA LYS A 99 15.56 -25.06 0.71
C LYS A 99 16.37 -25.47 1.92
#